data_AF-A0A9D5EGZ8-F1
#
_entry.id   AF-A0A9D5EGZ8-F1
#
_cell.length_a   1.000
_cell.length_b   1.000
_cell.length_c   1.000
_cell.angle_alpha   90.00
_cell.angle_beta   90.00
_cell.angle_gamma   90.00
#
_symmetry.space_group_name_H-M   'P 1'
#
loop_
_entity.id
_entity.type
_entity.pdbx_description
1 polymer ?
#
loop_
_entity_poly.entity_id
_entity_poly.type
_entity_poly.pdbx_seq_one_letter_code
_entity_poly.pdbx_strand_id
1 'polypeptide(L)'
;MDSSELIPIQRLVIAQSNPRARRVLDTEFPADVADLANSNRCFNCGELLVWEPTPPPSSRRWLFCTQHCQQQAKYVRYFRSTAKDGRQTDPGVLYELKIKRAHVLNGGYPADERRLSPETRAFVVKRDAGQCVECGGQGTEIDHLEPLDGPALNAPANLQLLCKDCHWNKTARNLVPVSPADTAAHATLARLAARCDAVTPLSFADDQERWETWRPKLTSYRRARYLS
;
A
#
# COMPACT_ATOMS: atom_id res chain seq x y z
N MET A 1 -14.90 22.90 -37.18
CA MET A 1 -14.71 21.44 -37.01
C MET A 1 -13.67 21.29 -35.93
N ASP A 2 -14.14 20.84 -34.77
CA ASP A 2 -13.39 20.76 -33.53
C ASP A 2 -12.33 19.65 -33.61
N SER A 3 -11.08 20.00 -33.33
CA SER A 3 -9.92 19.11 -33.37
C SER A 3 -9.80 18.20 -32.13
N SER A 4 -10.80 18.23 -31.24
CA SER A 4 -10.85 17.46 -30.00
C SER A 4 -11.28 15.99 -30.17
N GLU A 5 -11.87 15.59 -31.31
CA GLU A 5 -12.42 14.23 -31.50
C GLU A 5 -11.48 13.23 -32.20
N LEU A 6 -10.31 13.64 -32.70
CA LEU A 6 -9.43 12.77 -33.51
C LEU A 6 -8.31 12.06 -32.72
N ILE A 7 -8.19 12.32 -31.42
CA ILE A 7 -7.14 11.76 -30.55
C ILE A 7 -7.34 10.26 -30.19
N PRO A 8 -8.55 9.65 -30.15
CA PRO A 8 -8.70 8.26 -29.70
C PRO A 8 -8.15 7.21 -30.69
N ILE A 9 -8.22 7.47 -32.00
CA ILE A 9 -7.96 6.45 -33.02
C ILE A 9 -6.45 6.27 -33.29
N GLN A 10 -5.65 7.34 -33.16
CA GLN A 10 -4.20 7.26 -33.37
C GLN A 10 -3.43 6.54 -32.24
N ARG A 11 -4.01 6.43 -31.03
CA ARG A 11 -3.39 5.66 -29.92
C ARG A 11 -3.56 4.14 -30.09
N LEU A 12 -4.70 3.69 -30.64
CA LEU A 12 -4.97 2.27 -30.89
C LEU A 12 -3.97 1.63 -31.87
N VAL A 13 -3.45 2.40 -32.83
CA VAL A 13 -2.54 1.89 -33.87
C VAL A 13 -1.09 1.75 -33.37
N ILE A 14 -0.67 2.55 -32.39
CA ILE A 14 0.71 2.54 -31.88
C ILE A 14 0.93 1.41 -30.87
N ALA A 15 -0.09 1.03 -30.08
CA ALA A 15 0.06 -0.12 -29.17
C ALA A 15 0.01 -1.48 -29.87
N GLN A 16 -0.65 -1.58 -31.03
CA GLN A 16 -0.75 -2.80 -31.83
C GLN A 16 0.56 -3.23 -32.49
N SER A 17 1.58 -2.37 -32.52
CA SER A 17 2.91 -2.67 -33.09
C SER A 17 3.96 -3.08 -32.06
N ASN A 18 3.64 -3.11 -30.76
CA ASN A 18 4.54 -3.60 -29.72
C ASN A 18 4.21 -5.07 -29.36
N PRO A 19 5.00 -6.06 -29.83
CA PRO A 19 4.73 -7.48 -29.57
C PRO A 19 4.79 -7.85 -28.07
N ARG A 20 5.50 -7.06 -27.24
CA ARG A 20 5.47 -7.24 -25.78
C ARG A 20 4.15 -6.81 -25.16
N ALA A 21 3.56 -5.71 -25.66
CA ALA A 21 2.26 -5.24 -25.17
C ALA A 21 1.13 -6.21 -25.57
N ARG A 22 1.17 -6.71 -26.81
CA ARG A 22 0.22 -7.72 -27.30
C ARG A 22 0.25 -9.00 -26.47
N ARG A 23 1.44 -9.56 -26.22
CA ARG A 23 1.59 -10.74 -25.34
C ARG A 23 0.99 -10.53 -23.94
N VAL A 24 1.09 -9.31 -23.40
CA VAL A 24 0.51 -8.98 -22.10
C VAL A 24 -1.02 -8.92 -22.18
N LEU A 25 -1.59 -8.36 -23.25
CA LEU A 25 -3.04 -8.30 -23.48
C LEU A 25 -3.68 -9.66 -23.77
N ASP A 26 -2.91 -10.62 -24.28
CA ASP A 26 -3.34 -12.01 -24.48
C ASP A 26 -3.30 -12.84 -23.16
N THR A 27 -3.04 -12.21 -22.01
CA THR A 27 -3.02 -12.91 -20.72
C THR A 27 -4.42 -13.40 -20.35
N GLU A 28 -4.59 -14.72 -20.23
CA GLU A 28 -5.80 -15.32 -19.68
C GLU A 28 -5.80 -15.20 -18.14
N PHE A 29 -6.91 -14.69 -17.60
CA PHE A 29 -7.14 -14.58 -16.16
C PHE A 29 -8.12 -15.64 -15.69
N PRO A 30 -8.01 -16.11 -14.43
CA PRO A 30 -9.05 -16.90 -13.80
C PRO A 30 -10.39 -16.16 -13.85
N ALA A 31 -11.49 -16.92 -14.02
CA ALA A 31 -12.82 -16.34 -14.21
C ALA A 31 -13.22 -15.37 -13.08
N ASP A 32 -12.83 -15.67 -11.84
CA ASP A 32 -13.10 -14.85 -10.65
C ASP A 32 -12.33 -13.51 -10.62
N VAL A 33 -11.39 -13.30 -11.54
CA VAL A 33 -10.57 -12.08 -11.63
C VAL A 33 -10.68 -11.39 -12.98
N ALA A 34 -11.14 -12.10 -14.02
CA ALA A 34 -11.25 -11.56 -15.38
C ALA A 34 -12.08 -10.27 -15.43
N ASP A 35 -13.26 -10.27 -14.80
CA ASP A 35 -14.14 -9.10 -14.74
C ASP A 35 -13.47 -7.92 -14.04
N LEU A 36 -12.76 -8.19 -12.95
CA LEU A 36 -12.06 -7.16 -12.21
C LEU A 36 -10.91 -6.62 -13.04
N ALA A 37 -10.07 -7.47 -13.63
CA ALA A 37 -9.02 -7.07 -14.56
C ALA A 37 -9.56 -6.16 -15.68
N ASN A 38 -10.75 -6.49 -16.19
CA ASN A 38 -11.40 -5.80 -17.30
C ASN A 38 -12.21 -4.55 -16.93
N SER A 39 -12.65 -4.37 -15.70
CA SER A 39 -13.63 -3.31 -15.35
C SER A 39 -13.02 -1.96 -14.95
N ASN A 40 -11.68 -1.78 -14.98
CA ASN A 40 -11.00 -0.61 -14.40
C ASN A 40 -11.46 -0.29 -12.96
N ARG A 41 -11.87 -1.29 -12.17
CA ARG A 41 -12.31 -1.10 -10.78
C ARG A 41 -11.19 -1.29 -9.77
N CYS A 42 -11.27 -0.63 -8.63
CA CYS A 42 -10.35 -0.82 -7.53
C CYS A 42 -10.50 -2.24 -6.99
N PHE A 43 -9.38 -2.96 -6.86
CA PHE A 43 -9.34 -4.32 -6.34
C PHE A 43 -9.70 -4.43 -4.85
N ASN A 44 -9.75 -3.31 -4.13
CA ASN A 44 -10.14 -3.28 -2.71
C ASN A 44 -11.58 -2.78 -2.50
N CYS A 45 -11.98 -1.66 -3.09
CA CYS A 45 -13.29 -1.06 -2.85
C CYS A 45 -14.30 -1.21 -4.00
N GLY A 46 -13.89 -1.72 -5.17
CA GLY A 46 -14.78 -1.87 -6.33
C GLY A 46 -15.11 -0.58 -7.09
N GLU A 47 -14.75 0.59 -6.55
CA GLU A 47 -14.95 1.87 -7.20
C GLU A 47 -14.17 1.98 -8.52
N LEU A 48 -14.71 2.75 -9.47
CA LEU A 48 -14.04 2.98 -10.74
C LEU A 48 -12.71 3.72 -10.52
N LEU A 49 -11.66 3.24 -11.16
CA LEU A 49 -10.38 3.93 -11.23
C LEU A 49 -10.48 5.01 -12.30
N VAL A 50 -10.57 6.26 -11.84
CA VAL A 50 -10.42 7.43 -12.70
C VAL A 50 -8.94 7.79 -12.72
N TRP A 51 -8.33 7.67 -13.89
CA TRP A 51 -6.96 8.13 -14.12
C TRP A 51 -7.04 9.44 -14.90
N GLU A 52 -6.44 10.50 -14.38
CA GLU A 52 -6.29 11.72 -15.16
C GLU A 52 -5.35 11.44 -16.35
N PRO A 53 -5.56 12.10 -17.50
CA PRO A 53 -4.84 11.78 -18.73
C PRO A 53 -3.31 11.90 -18.61
N THR A 54 -2.83 12.78 -17.71
CA THR A 54 -1.40 13.05 -17.50
C THR A 54 -1.14 13.75 -16.15
N PRO A 55 -0.12 13.34 -15.38
CA PRO A 55 0.74 12.19 -15.60
C PRO A 55 -0.01 10.87 -15.32
N PRO A 56 0.39 9.76 -15.96
CA PRO A 56 -0.17 8.45 -15.60
C PRO A 56 0.05 8.21 -14.10
N PRO A 57 -0.85 7.44 -13.46
CA PRO A 57 -0.63 7.06 -12.07
C PRO A 57 0.75 6.39 -11.92
N SER A 58 1.42 6.66 -10.79
CA SER A 58 2.55 5.83 -10.38
C SER A 58 2.14 4.35 -10.40
N SER A 59 3.10 3.44 -10.61
CA SER A 59 2.87 1.99 -10.80
C SER A 59 2.02 1.29 -9.73
N ARG A 60 1.73 1.97 -8.62
CA ARG A 60 0.94 1.49 -7.49
C ARG A 60 -0.57 1.71 -7.64
N ARG A 61 -1.05 2.54 -8.57
CA ARG A 61 -2.51 2.82 -8.73
C ARG A 61 -3.21 2.07 -9.87
N TRP A 62 -2.54 1.13 -10.53
CA TRP A 62 -3.18 0.30 -11.57
C TRP A 62 -4.26 -0.62 -11.01
N LEU A 63 -4.12 -1.05 -9.75
CA LEU A 63 -5.03 -1.98 -9.09
C LEU A 63 -5.88 -1.32 -8.00
N PHE A 64 -5.46 -0.19 -7.45
CA PHE A 64 -6.10 0.45 -6.30
C PHE A 64 -6.29 1.94 -6.55
N CYS A 65 -7.42 2.51 -6.11
CA CYS A 65 -7.70 3.94 -6.24
C CYS A 65 -6.78 4.80 -5.36
N THR A 66 -6.40 4.29 -4.19
CA THR A 66 -5.55 4.99 -3.21
C THR A 66 -4.54 4.06 -2.56
N GLN A 67 -3.50 4.66 -1.94
CA GLN A 67 -2.57 3.93 -1.09
C GLN A 67 -3.28 3.25 0.09
N HIS A 68 -4.31 3.91 0.64
CA HIS A 68 -5.16 3.36 1.69
C HIS A 68 -5.85 2.06 1.26
N CYS A 69 -6.46 2.04 0.07
CA CYS A 69 -7.08 0.84 -0.48
C CYS A 69 -6.08 -0.31 -0.66
N GLN A 70 -4.86 -0.01 -1.14
CA GLN A 70 -3.80 -1.00 -1.25
C GLN A 70 -3.41 -1.56 0.14
N GLN A 71 -3.29 -0.69 1.14
CA GLN A 71 -2.89 -1.07 2.49
C GLN A 71 -3.95 -1.89 3.22
N GLN A 72 -5.24 -1.59 3.02
CA GLN A 72 -6.34 -2.41 3.53
C GLN A 72 -6.25 -3.85 3.02
N ALA A 73 -6.14 -4.04 1.71
CA ALA A 73 -6.01 -5.37 1.12
C ALA A 73 -4.72 -6.05 1.59
N LYS A 74 -3.60 -5.31 1.71
CA LYS A 74 -2.34 -5.84 2.25
C LYS A 74 -2.48 -6.29 3.71
N TYR A 75 -3.21 -5.54 4.54
CA TYR A 75 -3.49 -5.91 5.92
C TYR A 75 -4.29 -7.22 5.99
N VAL A 76 -5.37 -7.33 5.21
CA VAL A 76 -6.19 -8.55 5.15
C VAL A 76 -5.36 -9.76 4.73
N ARG A 77 -4.59 -9.66 3.64
CA ARG A 77 -3.70 -10.76 3.21
C ARG A 77 -2.67 -11.14 4.27
N TYR A 78 -2.06 -10.16 4.93
CA TYR A 78 -1.08 -10.42 5.98
C TYR A 78 -1.72 -11.11 7.19
N PHE A 79 -2.91 -10.67 7.62
CA PHE A 79 -3.68 -11.33 8.66
C PHE A 79 -4.03 -12.77 8.29
N ARG A 80 -4.57 -12.99 7.09
CA ARG A 80 -4.96 -14.33 6.62
C ARG A 80 -3.76 -15.27 6.51
N SER A 81 -2.63 -14.77 6.01
CA SER A 81 -1.38 -15.53 5.95
C SER A 81 -0.91 -15.95 7.34
N THR A 82 -0.89 -15.03 8.30
CA THR A 82 -0.42 -15.34 9.67
C THR A 82 -1.39 -16.23 10.44
N ALA A 83 -2.70 -16.11 10.18
CA ALA A 83 -3.69 -17.03 10.72
C ALA A 83 -3.49 -18.44 10.16
N LYS A 84 -3.31 -18.56 8.85
CA LYS A 84 -3.13 -19.84 8.15
C LYS A 84 -1.90 -20.61 8.63
N ASP A 85 -0.77 -19.91 8.83
CA ASP A 85 0.48 -20.54 9.26
C ASP A 85 0.70 -20.52 10.79
N GLY A 86 -0.30 -20.07 11.56
CA GLY A 86 -0.30 -20.12 13.02
C GLY A 86 0.57 -19.07 13.70
N ARG A 87 1.18 -18.13 12.96
CA ARG A 87 2.09 -17.11 13.54
C ARG A 87 1.38 -16.01 14.34
N GLN A 88 0.06 -16.03 14.46
CA GLN A 88 -0.67 -15.04 15.27
C GLN A 88 -0.44 -15.16 16.78
N THR A 89 0.21 -16.20 17.27
CA THR A 89 0.66 -16.28 18.67
C THR A 89 1.99 -15.55 18.92
N ASP A 90 2.72 -15.19 17.85
CA ASP A 90 3.98 -14.45 17.97
C ASP A 90 3.71 -12.99 18.38
N PRO A 91 4.31 -12.49 19.48
CA PRO A 91 4.08 -11.12 19.94
C PRO A 91 4.48 -10.05 18.92
N GLY A 92 5.53 -10.29 18.14
CA GLY A 92 5.98 -9.38 17.09
C GLY A 92 4.98 -9.32 15.93
N VAL A 93 4.40 -10.45 15.54
CA VAL A 93 3.33 -10.52 14.52
C VAL A 93 2.06 -9.83 15.02
N LEU A 94 1.67 -10.03 16.28
CA LEU A 94 0.53 -9.32 16.87
C LEU A 94 0.75 -7.80 16.89
N TYR A 95 1.95 -7.37 17.25
CA TYR A 95 2.33 -5.96 17.21
C TYR A 95 2.26 -5.40 15.78
N GLU A 96 2.84 -6.11 14.81
CA GLU A 96 2.80 -5.71 13.40
C GLU A 96 1.35 -5.60 12.89
N LEU A 97 0.49 -6.57 13.22
CA LEU A 97 -0.95 -6.51 12.89
C LEU A 97 -1.62 -5.31 13.54
N LYS A 98 -1.33 -5.02 14.81
CA LYS A 98 -1.84 -3.84 15.53
C LYS A 98 -1.45 -2.54 14.82
N ILE A 99 -0.18 -2.38 14.46
CA ILE A 99 0.32 -1.18 13.77
C ILE A 99 -0.29 -1.03 12.37
N LYS A 100 -0.32 -2.10 11.58
CA LYS A 100 -0.95 -2.06 10.25
C LYS A 100 -2.44 -1.72 10.32
N ARG A 101 -3.15 -2.27 11.31
CA ARG A 101 -4.57 -1.94 11.55
C ARG A 101 -4.75 -0.47 11.92
N ALA A 102 -3.92 0.06 12.83
CA ALA A 102 -3.96 1.47 13.23
C ALA A 102 -3.76 2.39 12.01
N HIS A 103 -2.79 2.10 11.15
CA HIS A 103 -2.61 2.86 9.90
C HIS A 103 -3.83 2.79 8.99
N VAL A 104 -4.42 1.60 8.82
CA VAL A 104 -5.65 1.47 8.02
C VAL A 104 -6.79 2.29 8.61
N LEU A 105 -6.95 2.34 9.94
CA LEU A 105 -8.00 3.17 10.55
C LEU A 105 -7.73 4.66 10.37
N ASN A 106 -6.46 5.07 10.39
CA ASN A 106 -6.05 6.46 10.19
C ASN A 106 -5.94 6.88 8.72
N GLY A 107 -6.68 6.24 7.80
CA GLY A 107 -6.67 6.60 6.37
C GLY A 107 -5.43 6.16 5.59
N GLY A 108 -4.53 5.39 6.21
CA GLY A 108 -3.32 4.83 5.61
C GLY A 108 -2.02 5.38 6.20
N TYR A 109 -0.91 4.71 5.91
CA TYR A 109 0.44 5.16 6.22
C TYR A 109 1.09 5.84 5.00
N PRO A 110 1.55 7.10 5.09
CA PRO A 110 2.10 7.86 3.96
C PRO A 110 3.55 7.45 3.66
N ALA A 111 3.74 6.19 3.22
CA ALA A 111 5.07 5.60 3.04
C ALA A 111 5.93 6.31 1.98
N ASP A 112 5.31 6.97 1.01
CA ASP A 112 6.04 7.64 -0.06
C ASP A 112 6.53 9.02 0.37
N GLU A 113 5.71 9.76 1.12
CA GLU A 113 6.13 11.03 1.74
C GLU A 113 7.19 10.80 2.81
N ARG A 114 7.11 9.72 3.58
CA ARG A 114 8.10 9.34 4.60
C ARG A 114 9.35 8.66 4.04
N ARG A 115 9.48 8.50 2.72
CA ARG A 115 10.64 7.85 2.11
C ARG A 115 11.87 8.73 2.22
N LEU A 116 12.87 8.26 2.95
CA LEU A 116 14.17 8.92 3.06
C LEU A 116 15.10 8.54 1.90
N SER A 117 15.88 9.49 1.41
CA SER A 117 16.96 9.22 0.45
C SER A 117 18.11 8.47 1.15
N PRO A 118 18.93 7.70 0.40
CA PRO A 118 20.13 7.07 0.96
C PRO A 118 21.06 8.06 1.68
N GLU A 119 21.20 9.27 1.15
CA GLU A 119 22.04 10.33 1.70
C GLU A 119 21.49 10.82 3.04
N THR A 120 20.18 11.07 3.14
CA THR A 120 19.53 11.44 4.41
C THR A 120 19.67 10.34 5.44
N ARG A 121 19.49 9.06 5.05
CA ARG A 121 19.66 7.93 5.96
C ARG A 121 21.08 7.85 6.50
N ALA A 122 22.08 7.95 5.62
CA ALA A 122 23.49 7.92 5.99
C ALA A 122 23.87 9.10 6.89
N PHE A 123 23.32 10.29 6.62
CA PHE A 123 23.53 11.48 7.44
C PHE A 123 23.03 11.27 8.87
N VAL A 124 21.78 10.82 9.05
CA VAL A 124 21.19 10.60 10.39
C VAL A 124 21.98 9.55 11.17
N VAL A 125 22.32 8.42 10.52
CA VAL A 125 23.11 7.37 11.17
C VAL A 125 24.48 7.87 11.61
N LYS A 126 25.16 8.66 10.77
CA LYS A 126 26.46 9.25 11.10
C LYS A 126 26.35 10.28 12.24
N ARG A 127 25.35 11.17 12.17
CA ARG A 127 25.09 12.21 13.19
C ARG A 127 24.85 11.58 14.55
N ASP A 128 24.08 10.49 14.60
CA ASP A 128 23.70 9.79 15.83
C ASP A 128 24.73 8.70 16.21
N ALA A 129 25.91 8.69 15.58
CA ALA A 129 27.01 7.75 15.83
C ALA A 129 26.61 6.25 15.75
N GLY A 130 25.58 5.91 14.97
CA GLY A 130 25.03 4.55 14.90
C GLY A 130 24.33 4.10 16.19
N GLN A 131 24.08 5.02 17.12
CA GLN A 131 23.49 4.76 18.43
C GLN A 131 22.05 5.27 18.50
N CYS A 132 21.25 4.62 19.33
CA CYS A 132 19.93 5.07 19.68
C CYS A 132 20.03 6.34 20.51
N VAL A 133 19.40 7.42 20.07
CA VAL A 133 19.45 8.70 20.79
C VAL A 133 18.66 8.70 22.11
N GLU A 134 17.76 7.73 22.32
CA GLU A 134 16.96 7.61 23.55
C GLU A 134 17.68 6.81 24.65
N CYS A 135 18.38 5.72 24.30
CA CYS A 135 18.99 4.82 25.30
C CYS A 135 20.51 4.60 25.15
N GLY A 136 21.14 5.09 24.07
CA GLY A 136 22.56 4.90 23.78
C GLY A 136 22.95 3.52 23.19
N GLY A 137 22.01 2.58 23.08
CA GLY A 137 22.24 1.26 22.45
C GLY A 137 22.43 1.32 20.93
N GLN A 138 22.53 0.17 20.25
CA GLN A 138 22.66 0.15 18.78
C GLN A 138 21.38 0.67 18.09
N GLY A 139 21.52 1.68 17.25
CA GLY A 139 20.42 2.24 16.45
C GLY A 139 20.13 1.42 15.20
N THR A 140 18.86 1.20 14.90
CA THR A 140 18.40 0.35 13.77
C THR A 140 17.31 0.99 12.93
N GLU A 141 16.50 1.87 13.50
CA GLU A 141 15.35 2.50 12.86
C GLU A 141 15.51 4.01 12.84
N ILE A 142 15.28 4.64 11.69
CA ILE A 142 15.19 6.10 11.61
C ILE A 142 13.72 6.48 11.76
N ASP A 143 13.44 7.29 12.78
CA ASP A 143 12.10 7.71 13.18
C ASP A 143 11.96 9.23 13.12
N HIS A 144 10.73 9.70 12.91
CA HIS A 144 10.40 11.12 12.90
C HIS A 144 10.16 11.63 14.31
N LEU A 145 10.78 12.73 14.72
CA LEU A 145 10.57 13.36 16.03
C LEU A 145 9.11 13.80 16.19
N GLU A 146 8.65 14.66 15.28
CA GLU A 146 7.31 15.24 15.23
C GLU A 146 6.52 14.75 14.00
N PRO A 147 5.18 14.66 14.08
CA PRO A 147 4.31 14.30 12.97
C PRO A 147 4.09 15.51 12.03
N LEU A 148 5.16 16.01 11.41
CA LEU A 148 5.11 17.12 10.45
C LEU A 148 4.70 16.67 9.05
N ASP A 149 4.25 17.61 8.23
CA ASP A 149 3.95 17.41 6.81
C ASP A 149 4.90 18.20 5.89
N GLY A 150 4.90 17.88 4.61
CA GLY A 150 5.62 18.63 3.58
C GLY A 150 7.15 18.55 3.70
N PRO A 151 7.90 19.58 3.26
CA PRO A 151 9.37 19.54 3.23
C PRO A 151 10.03 19.34 4.60
N ALA A 152 9.35 19.73 5.68
CA ALA A 152 9.86 19.60 7.04
C ALA A 152 9.79 18.15 7.57
N LEU A 153 8.90 17.32 7.02
CA LEU A 153 8.72 15.92 7.43
C LEU A 153 10.05 15.16 7.43
N ASN A 154 10.78 15.16 6.32
CA ASN A 154 12.04 14.43 6.15
C ASN A 154 13.29 15.28 6.38
N ALA A 155 13.15 16.50 6.93
CA ALA A 155 14.29 17.31 7.28
C ALA A 155 15.14 16.55 8.31
N PRO A 156 16.49 16.51 8.19
CA PRO A 156 17.32 15.80 9.17
C PRO A 156 17.08 16.23 10.62
N ALA A 157 16.70 17.48 10.84
CA ALA A 157 16.34 18.01 12.16
C ALA A 157 15.07 17.37 12.77
N ASN A 158 14.18 16.79 11.95
CA ASN A 158 13.00 16.05 12.39
C ASN A 158 13.23 14.53 12.43
N LEU A 159 14.47 14.05 12.25
CA LEU A 159 14.80 12.62 12.23
C LEU A 159 15.69 12.25 13.41
N GLN A 160 15.52 11.03 13.91
CA GLN A 160 16.32 10.44 14.98
C GLN A 160 16.60 8.96 14.69
N LEU A 161 17.77 8.46 15.10
CA LEU A 161 18.07 7.04 15.10
C LEU A 161 17.66 6.40 16.43
N LEU A 162 16.82 5.37 16.38
CA LEU A 162 16.35 4.61 17.52
C LEU A 162 16.71 3.13 17.39
N CYS A 163 16.89 2.45 18.52
CA CYS A 163 16.83 0.99 18.54
C CYS A 163 15.37 0.53 18.38
N LYS A 164 15.18 -0.75 18.06
CA LYS A 164 13.86 -1.35 17.87
C LYS A 164 12.93 -1.14 19.08
N ASP A 165 13.43 -1.32 20.30
CA ASP A 165 12.61 -1.25 21.52
C ASP A 165 12.17 0.19 21.83
N CYS A 166 13.07 1.17 21.71
CA CYS A 166 12.75 2.59 21.86
C CYS A 166 11.73 3.06 20.81
N HIS A 167 11.93 2.66 19.55
CA HIS A 167 10.99 2.96 18.47
C HIS A 167 9.60 2.34 18.72
N TRP A 168 9.56 1.10 19.21
CA TRP A 168 8.31 0.42 19.58
C TRP A 168 7.60 1.11 20.73
N ASN A 169 8.33 1.48 21.78
CA ASN A 169 7.78 2.20 22.93
C ASN A 169 7.21 3.57 22.51
N LYS A 170 7.94 4.33 21.68
CA LYS A 170 7.45 5.59 21.13
C LYS A 170 6.17 5.38 20.31
N THR A 171 6.16 4.40 19.41
CA THR A 171 4.97 4.09 18.61
C THR A 171 3.79 3.71 19.49
N ALA A 172 4.00 2.87 20.51
CA ALA A 172 2.95 2.45 21.43
C ALA A 172 2.35 3.61 22.23
N ARG A 173 3.18 4.57 22.67
CA ARG A 173 2.73 5.81 23.34
C ARG A 173 1.81 6.67 22.45
N ASN A 174 2.00 6.61 21.14
CA ASN A 174 1.23 7.40 20.17
C ASN A 174 -0.06 6.72 19.71
N LEU A 175 -0.30 5.46 20.09
CA LEU A 175 -1.53 4.75 19.74
C LEU A 175 -2.65 5.12 20.70
N VAL A 176 -3.72 5.69 20.15
CA VAL A 176 -4.94 6.01 20.90
C VAL A 176 -6.03 4.98 20.57
N PRO A 177 -6.79 4.48 21.56
CA PRO A 177 -7.96 3.65 21.30
C PRO A 177 -8.99 4.38 20.42
N VAL A 178 -9.67 3.62 19.55
CA VAL A 178 -10.80 4.16 18.79
C VAL A 178 -11.91 4.56 19.76
N SER A 179 -12.39 5.79 19.65
CA SER A 179 -13.52 6.28 20.44
C SER A 179 -14.78 5.44 20.14
N PRO A 180 -15.59 5.07 21.15
CA PRO A 180 -16.87 4.40 20.93
C PRO A 180 -17.84 5.19 20.02
N ALA A 181 -17.67 6.51 19.94
CA ALA A 181 -18.48 7.39 19.10
C ALA A 181 -18.01 7.43 17.64
N ASP A 182 -16.83 6.89 17.31
CA ASP A 182 -16.29 6.87 15.95
C ASP A 182 -16.89 5.71 15.14
N THR A 183 -18.11 5.95 14.65
CA THR A 183 -18.88 4.97 13.87
C THR A 183 -18.18 4.56 12.58
N ALA A 184 -17.40 5.46 11.95
CA ALA A 184 -16.67 5.19 10.72
C ALA A 184 -15.49 4.24 10.96
N ALA A 185 -14.73 4.44 12.03
CA ALA A 185 -13.67 3.53 12.43
C ALA A 185 -14.22 2.16 12.82
N HIS A 186 -15.35 2.10 13.54
CA HIS A 186 -16.02 0.85 13.90
C HIS A 186 -16.55 0.08 12.67
N ALA A 187 -17.18 0.77 11.72
CA ALA A 187 -17.59 0.17 10.46
C ALA A 187 -16.39 -0.38 9.67
N THR A 188 -15.27 0.36 9.67
CA THR A 188 -14.02 -0.10 9.05
C THR A 188 -13.48 -1.35 9.73
N LEU A 189 -13.45 -1.39 11.07
CA LEU A 189 -13.04 -2.56 11.84
C LEU A 189 -13.91 -3.78 11.53
N ALA A 190 -15.23 -3.63 11.54
CA ALA A 190 -16.17 -4.71 11.25
C ALA A 190 -15.95 -5.27 9.84
N ARG A 191 -15.79 -4.40 8.84
CA ARG A 191 -15.50 -4.83 7.46
C ARG A 191 -14.15 -5.53 7.33
N LEU A 192 -13.11 -5.05 8.02
CA LEU A 192 -11.81 -5.72 8.02
C LEU A 192 -11.88 -7.10 8.67
N ALA A 193 -12.56 -7.22 9.82
CA ALA A 193 -12.76 -8.49 10.50
C ALA A 193 -13.48 -9.49 9.59
N ALA A 194 -14.59 -9.08 8.95
CA ALA A 194 -15.32 -9.94 8.01
C ALA A 194 -14.44 -10.47 6.87
N ARG A 195 -13.54 -9.63 6.31
CA ARG A 195 -12.61 -10.05 5.25
C ARG A 195 -11.48 -10.96 5.76
N CYS A 196 -10.99 -10.69 6.96
CA CYS A 196 -9.97 -11.49 7.62
C CYS A 196 -10.48 -12.89 7.96
N ASP A 197 -11.69 -12.99 8.51
CA ASP A 197 -12.26 -14.20 9.08
C ASP A 197 -13.02 -15.05 8.05
N ALA A 198 -13.29 -14.52 6.86
CA ALA A 198 -13.96 -15.26 5.80
C ALA A 198 -13.17 -16.52 5.41
N VAL A 199 -13.84 -17.66 5.33
CA VAL A 199 -13.22 -18.94 4.94
C VAL A 199 -12.55 -18.79 3.56
N THR A 200 -13.27 -18.22 2.60
CA THR A 200 -12.77 -17.85 1.28
C THR A 200 -12.54 -16.33 1.18
N PRO A 201 -11.52 -15.86 0.44
CA PRO A 201 -11.30 -14.43 0.23
C PRO A 201 -12.54 -13.76 -0.39
N LEU A 202 -13.01 -12.65 0.23
CA LEU A 202 -14.18 -11.91 -0.27
C LEU A 202 -13.86 -11.03 -1.50
N SER A 203 -12.59 -10.73 -1.71
CA SER A 203 -12.05 -10.10 -2.93
C SER A 203 -10.81 -10.86 -3.36
N PHE A 204 -10.51 -10.86 -4.66
CA PHE A 204 -9.24 -11.39 -5.16
C PHE A 204 -8.02 -10.72 -4.51
N ALA A 205 -8.13 -9.46 -4.10
CA ALA A 205 -7.04 -8.78 -3.39
C ALA A 205 -6.86 -9.25 -1.94
N ASP A 206 -7.78 -10.04 -1.40
CA ASP A 206 -7.68 -10.65 -0.07
C ASP A 206 -7.05 -12.03 -0.11
N ASP A 207 -6.87 -12.59 -1.31
CA ASP A 207 -6.31 -13.92 -1.52
C ASP A 207 -4.81 -13.94 -1.23
N GLN A 208 -4.44 -14.40 -0.03
CA GLN A 208 -3.05 -14.46 0.42
C GLN A 208 -2.18 -15.46 -0.37
N GLU A 209 -2.79 -16.35 -1.17
CA GLU A 209 -2.10 -17.43 -1.87
C GLU A 209 -1.86 -17.07 -3.33
N ARG A 210 -2.89 -16.53 -3.99
CA ARG A 210 -2.85 -16.23 -5.42
C ARG A 210 -2.34 -14.82 -5.70
N TRP A 211 -2.43 -13.89 -4.74
CA TRP A 211 -2.16 -12.48 -5.01
C TRP A 211 -0.76 -12.17 -5.54
N GLU A 212 0.31 -12.71 -4.94
CA GLU A 212 1.67 -12.37 -5.39
C GLU A 212 1.99 -12.91 -6.78
N THR A 213 1.39 -14.04 -7.17
CA THR A 213 1.52 -14.59 -8.53
C THR A 213 0.79 -13.72 -9.57
N TRP A 214 -0.40 -13.22 -9.25
CA TRP A 214 -1.27 -12.55 -10.22
C TRP A 214 -1.13 -11.03 -10.25
N ARG A 215 -0.78 -10.38 -9.13
CA ARG A 215 -0.57 -8.92 -9.03
C ARG A 215 0.32 -8.35 -10.14
N PRO A 216 1.50 -8.91 -10.46
CA PRO A 216 2.34 -8.36 -11.54
C PRO A 216 1.67 -8.49 -12.91
N LYS A 217 0.96 -9.59 -13.19
CA LYS A 217 0.24 -9.82 -14.44
C LYS A 217 -0.92 -8.84 -14.60
N LEU A 218 -1.73 -8.69 -13.56
CA LEU A 218 -2.85 -7.74 -13.52
C LEU A 218 -2.39 -6.28 -13.69
N THR A 219 -1.31 -5.91 -13.00
CA THR A 219 -0.70 -4.58 -13.14
C THR A 219 -0.26 -4.33 -14.58
N SER A 220 0.46 -5.30 -15.16
CA SER A 220 0.98 -5.19 -16.52
C SER A 220 -0.14 -5.13 -17.55
N TYR A 221 -1.18 -5.94 -17.37
CA TYR A 221 -2.36 -5.97 -18.22
C TYR A 221 -3.12 -4.64 -18.23
N ARG A 222 -3.48 -4.13 -17.05
CA ARG A 222 -4.18 -2.84 -16.97
C ARG A 222 -3.35 -1.68 -17.50
N ARG A 223 -2.04 -1.70 -17.25
CA ARG A 223 -1.12 -0.72 -17.82
C ARG A 223 -1.08 -0.81 -19.35
N ALA A 224 -0.93 -2.01 -19.92
CA ALA A 224 -0.91 -2.20 -21.36
C ALA A 224 -2.21 -1.71 -22.00
N ARG A 225 -3.35 -2.05 -21.41
CA ARG A 225 -4.68 -1.66 -21.88
C ARG A 225 -4.95 -0.16 -21.79
N TYR A 226 -4.39 0.52 -20.78
CA TYR A 226 -4.51 1.98 -20.68
C TYR A 226 -3.63 2.72 -21.70
N LEU A 227 -2.48 2.14 -22.03
CA LEU A 227 -1.52 2.74 -22.98
C LEU A 227 -1.84 2.40 -24.45
N SER A 228 -2.74 1.46 -24.70
CA SER A 228 -3.26 1.09 -26.01
C SER A 228 -4.51 1.85 -26.38
#